data_AF-A0A955U2E8-F1
#
_entry.id   AF-A0A955U2E8-F1
#
_cell.length_a   1.000
_cell.length_b   1.000
_cell.length_c   1.000
_cell.angle_alpha   90.00
_cell.angle_beta   90.00
_cell.angle_gamma   90.00
#
_symmetry.space_group_name_H-M   'P 1'
#
loop_
_entity.id
_entity.type
_entity.pdbx_description
1 polymer ?
#
loop_
_entity_poly.entity_id
_entity_poly.type
_entity_poly.pdbx_seq_one_letter_code
_entity_poly.pdbx_strand_id
1 'polypeptide(L)'
;MSGGDDWTPSDLLLEELARSLRSTGADFGYTNWFDAVERTVVTTEYDPERGEPVPPEDGAPEWMQGEYALQQQLFEGVDRFHRIDGGEEPGRLHDFIHSVSDDDLRQDLWDAAHRGRGAYRRVRDVLHRRGLEKLWYDYESAADRALALGWLRDEGLLPPEPDDD
;
A
#
# COMPACT_ATOMS: atom_id res chain seq x y z
N MET A 1 6.43 10.36 30.44
CA MET A 1 7.13 9.40 29.55
C MET A 1 6.14 8.27 29.31
N SER A 2 5.19 8.51 28.40
CA SER A 2 4.15 7.52 28.09
C SER A 2 4.76 6.54 27.09
N GLY A 3 4.62 5.24 27.39
CA GLY A 3 5.08 4.17 26.50
C GLY A 3 4.47 4.37 25.13
N GLY A 4 5.33 4.33 24.10
CA GLY A 4 4.85 4.11 22.74
C GLY A 4 4.13 2.77 22.76
N ASP A 5 2.85 2.78 22.40
CA ASP A 5 2.09 1.55 22.25
C ASP A 5 2.85 0.62 21.32
N ASP A 6 3.09 -0.61 21.78
CA ASP A 6 3.65 -1.70 20.99
C ASP A 6 2.55 -2.20 20.03
N TRP A 7 2.19 -1.35 19.08
CA TRP A 7 1.18 -1.63 18.08
C TRP A 7 1.76 -2.51 17.00
N THR A 8 1.13 -3.68 16.78
CA THR A 8 1.44 -4.57 15.66
C THR A 8 0.33 -4.46 14.61
N PRO A 9 0.64 -4.01 13.37
CA PRO A 9 -0.34 -3.96 12.29
C PRO A 9 -0.84 -5.36 11.90
N SER A 10 -2.14 -5.49 11.65
CA SER A 10 -2.71 -6.73 11.10
C SER A 10 -2.32 -6.92 9.63
N ASP A 11 -2.30 -8.16 9.15
CA ASP A 11 -2.00 -8.46 7.74
C ASP A 11 -2.99 -7.77 6.77
N LEU A 12 -4.29 -7.74 7.12
CA LEU A 12 -5.30 -7.04 6.31
C LEU A 12 -5.01 -5.56 6.14
N LEU A 13 -4.55 -4.91 7.21
CA LEU A 13 -4.14 -3.51 7.14
C LEU A 13 -2.90 -3.33 6.27
N LEU A 14 -1.89 -4.20 6.42
CA LEU A 14 -0.67 -4.13 5.61
C LEU A 14 -0.98 -4.32 4.12
N GLU A 15 -1.88 -5.24 3.78
CA GLU A 15 -2.36 -5.46 2.40
C GLU A 15 -3.09 -4.22 1.85
N GLU A 16 -4.00 -3.64 2.64
CA GLU A 16 -4.74 -2.44 2.25
C GLU A 16 -3.82 -1.23 2.06
N LEU A 17 -2.90 -1.01 2.98
CA LEU A 17 -1.92 0.08 2.91
C LEU A 17 -0.98 -0.12 1.71
N ALA A 18 -0.45 -1.32 1.51
CA ALA A 18 0.41 -1.62 0.36
C ALA A 18 -0.32 -1.40 -0.97
N ARG A 19 -1.59 -1.80 -1.06
CA ARG A 19 -2.44 -1.52 -2.23
C ARG A 19 -2.59 -0.02 -2.47
N SER A 20 -2.82 0.77 -1.41
CA SER A 20 -2.97 2.22 -1.51
C SER A 20 -1.66 2.92 -1.89
N LEU A 21 -0.52 2.46 -1.38
CA LEU A 21 0.83 2.95 -1.72
C LEU A 21 1.19 2.70 -3.18
N ARG A 22 0.68 1.63 -3.79
CA ARG A 22 0.89 1.34 -5.22
C ARG A 22 -0.10 2.00 -6.15
N SER A 23 -1.24 2.42 -5.63
CA SER A 23 -2.27 3.05 -6.43
C SER A 23 -1.90 4.51 -6.64
N THR A 24 -1.75 4.94 -7.90
CA THR A 24 -1.77 6.37 -8.22
C THR A 24 -3.18 6.89 -7.93
N GLY A 25 -3.42 7.43 -6.73
CA GLY A 25 -4.70 8.09 -6.39
C GLY A 25 -5.03 9.25 -7.36
N ALA A 26 -3.99 9.79 -8.01
CA ALA A 26 -4.07 10.93 -8.92
C ALA A 26 -4.95 10.70 -10.17
N ASP A 27 -5.16 9.47 -10.63
CA ASP A 27 -5.84 9.23 -11.91
C ASP A 27 -7.36 9.47 -11.85
N PHE A 28 -7.95 9.51 -10.65
CA PHE A 28 -9.41 9.67 -10.46
C PHE A 28 -9.81 10.80 -9.50
N GLY A 29 -8.86 11.64 -9.07
CA GLY A 29 -9.14 12.77 -8.16
C GLY A 29 -9.39 12.40 -6.70
N TYR A 30 -9.14 11.14 -6.32
CA TYR A 30 -9.19 10.68 -4.94
C TYR A 30 -7.80 10.72 -4.30
N THR A 31 -7.76 11.05 -3.01
CA THR A 31 -6.56 10.93 -2.18
C THR A 31 -6.78 9.84 -1.14
N ASN A 32 -5.77 8.99 -0.99
CA ASN A 32 -5.73 8.00 0.08
C ASN A 32 -5.05 8.62 1.31
N TRP A 33 -5.60 8.38 2.48
CA TRP A 33 -5.05 8.81 3.76
C TRP A 33 -5.04 7.64 4.72
N PHE A 34 -4.03 7.54 5.57
CA PHE A 34 -4.00 6.62 6.68
C PHE A 34 -4.44 7.33 7.95
N ASP A 35 -5.46 6.79 8.62
CA ASP A 35 -5.90 7.24 9.93
C ASP A 35 -5.06 6.56 11.03
N ALA A 36 -4.18 7.32 11.70
CA ALA A 36 -3.30 6.78 12.74
C ALA A 36 -4.01 6.36 14.02
N VAL A 37 -5.28 6.74 14.22
CA VAL A 37 -6.07 6.38 15.40
C VAL A 37 -6.95 5.17 15.11
N GLU A 38 -7.74 5.19 14.04
CA GLU A 38 -8.55 4.01 13.66
C GLU A 38 -7.71 2.89 13.04
N ARG A 39 -6.48 3.20 12.59
CA ARG A 39 -5.58 2.28 11.89
C ARG A 39 -6.21 1.72 10.61
N THR A 40 -6.79 2.61 9.81
CA THR A 40 -7.47 2.30 8.55
C THR A 40 -6.98 3.20 7.43
N VAL A 41 -7.14 2.75 6.18
CA VAL A 41 -6.98 3.63 5.02
C VAL A 41 -8.34 4.18 4.63
N VAL A 42 -8.41 5.49 4.44
CA VAL A 42 -9.59 6.20 3.96
C VAL A 42 -9.29 6.80 2.58
N THR A 43 -10.29 6.76 1.71
CA THR A 43 -10.21 7.31 0.35
C THR A 43 -11.28 8.37 0.20
N THR A 44 -10.90 9.57 -0.23
CA THR A 44 -11.84 10.68 -0.41
C THR A 44 -11.39 11.63 -1.51
N GLU A 45 -12.32 12.31 -2.18
CA GLU A 45 -12.03 13.42 -3.10
C GLU A 45 -11.75 14.74 -2.36
N TYR A 46 -12.08 14.78 -1.06
CA TYR A 46 -11.85 15.95 -0.23
C TYR A 46 -10.37 16.18 0.03
N ASP A 47 -9.97 17.45 -0.08
CA ASP A 47 -8.63 17.92 0.13
C ASP A 47 -8.68 19.02 1.20
N PRO A 48 -8.19 18.76 2.43
CA PRO A 48 -8.27 19.72 3.53
C PRO A 48 -7.48 21.01 3.23
N GLU A 49 -6.52 20.98 2.30
CA GLU A 49 -5.77 22.16 1.88
C GLU A 49 -6.64 23.14 1.06
N ARG A 50 -7.78 22.69 0.52
CA ARG A 50 -8.70 23.53 -0.27
C ARG A 50 -9.69 24.33 0.59
N GLY A 51 -9.83 23.99 1.87
CA GLY A 51 -10.69 24.70 2.81
C GLY A 51 -11.65 23.78 3.57
N GLU A 52 -12.49 24.40 4.40
CA GLU A 52 -13.42 23.71 5.31
C GLU A 52 -14.45 22.85 4.55
N PRO A 53 -14.84 21.68 5.09
CA PRO A 53 -15.91 20.86 4.52
C PRO A 53 -17.25 21.59 4.49
N VAL A 54 -18.08 21.29 3.49
CA VAL A 54 -19.43 21.89 3.39
C VAL A 54 -20.45 20.92 3.96
N PRO A 55 -21.28 21.33 4.94
CA PRO A 55 -22.30 20.46 5.51
C PRO A 55 -23.35 20.08 4.45
N PRO A 56 -23.82 18.83 4.47
CA PRO A 56 -24.87 18.38 3.56
C PRO A 56 -26.20 19.07 3.86
N GLU A 57 -27.07 19.17 2.86
CA GLU A 57 -28.41 19.74 3.01
C GLU A 57 -29.29 18.95 3.99
N ASP A 58 -30.28 19.62 4.59
CA ASP A 58 -31.27 18.97 5.45
C ASP A 58 -31.98 17.83 4.71
N GLY A 59 -31.96 16.64 5.30
CA GLY A 59 -32.54 15.43 4.70
C GLY A 59 -31.66 14.73 3.68
N ALA A 60 -30.38 15.12 3.55
CA ALA A 60 -29.41 14.37 2.77
C ALA A 60 -29.29 12.90 3.26
N PRO A 61 -28.96 11.96 2.36
CA PRO A 61 -28.74 10.56 2.72
C PRO A 61 -27.66 10.36 3.79
N GLU A 62 -27.76 9.29 4.58
CA GLU A 62 -26.81 8.96 5.65
C GLU A 62 -25.35 8.82 5.16
N TRP A 63 -25.13 8.36 3.93
CA TRP A 63 -23.77 8.23 3.38
C TRP A 63 -23.10 9.60 3.17
N MET A 64 -23.86 10.65 2.81
CA MET A 64 -23.33 12.02 2.71
C MET A 64 -23.00 12.58 4.10
N GLN A 65 -23.80 12.25 5.10
CA GLN A 65 -23.52 12.63 6.49
C GLN A 65 -22.25 11.94 7.00
N GLY A 66 -22.06 10.66 6.67
CA GLY A 66 -20.83 9.92 6.98
C GLY A 66 -19.61 10.48 6.27
N GLU A 67 -19.74 10.86 5.00
CA GLU A 67 -18.66 11.49 4.24
C GLU A 67 -18.28 12.85 4.83
N TYR A 68 -19.26 13.72 5.13
CA TYR A 68 -19.00 15.00 5.78
C TYR A 68 -18.31 14.84 7.14
N ALA A 69 -18.69 13.83 7.93
CA ALA A 69 -18.03 13.54 9.19
C ALA A 69 -16.55 13.16 9.01
N LEU A 70 -16.21 12.36 8.00
CA LEU A 70 -14.82 12.05 7.64
C LEU A 70 -14.07 13.31 7.19
N GLN A 71 -14.69 14.15 6.36
CA GLN A 71 -14.09 15.39 5.88
C GLN A 71 -13.76 16.34 7.04
N GLN A 72 -14.66 16.48 8.02
CA GLN A 72 -14.39 17.27 9.23
C GLN A 72 -13.23 16.69 10.04
N GLN A 73 -13.16 15.36 10.20
CA GLN A 73 -12.03 14.73 10.89
C GLN A 73 -10.71 15.01 10.17
N LEU A 74 -10.67 14.92 8.84
CA LEU A 74 -9.50 15.25 8.02
C LEU A 74 -9.10 16.72 8.17
N PHE A 75 -10.08 17.63 8.17
CA PHE A 75 -9.83 19.06 8.29
C PHE A 75 -9.34 19.48 9.68
N GLU A 76 -9.98 19.00 10.74
CA GLU A 76 -9.66 19.36 12.13
C GLU A 76 -8.42 18.63 12.66
N GLY A 77 -8.18 17.41 12.15
CA GLY A 77 -7.18 16.49 12.68
C GLY A 77 -6.12 16.12 11.65
N VAL A 78 -5.61 17.06 10.86
CA VAL A 78 -4.63 16.75 9.80
C VAL A 78 -3.40 16.00 10.32
N ASP A 79 -2.96 16.25 11.56
CA ASP A 79 -1.83 15.55 12.19
C ASP A 79 -2.12 14.06 12.50
N ARG A 80 -3.38 13.64 12.52
CA ARG A 80 -3.81 12.23 12.68
C ARG A 80 -3.82 11.48 11.34
N PHE A 81 -3.92 12.21 10.23
CA PHE A 81 -4.06 11.63 8.90
C PHE A 81 -2.77 11.78 8.10
N HIS A 82 -2.20 10.65 7.72
CA HIS A 82 -1.00 10.61 6.90
C HIS A 82 -1.39 10.43 5.45
N ARG A 83 -1.02 11.39 4.59
CA ARG A 83 -1.32 11.33 3.16
C ARG A 83 -0.54 10.19 2.52
N ILE A 84 -1.23 9.37 1.73
CA ILE A 84 -0.60 8.29 0.96
C ILE A 84 -0.42 8.81 -0.47
N ASP A 85 0.74 9.39 -0.72
CA ASP A 85 1.18 9.76 -2.06
C ASP A 85 1.65 8.48 -2.78
N GLY A 86 0.70 7.74 -3.33
CA GLY A 86 1.01 6.50 -4.05
C GLY A 86 1.99 6.72 -5.21
N GLY A 87 2.71 5.66 -5.60
CA GLY A 87 3.72 5.71 -6.66
C GLY A 87 3.67 4.52 -7.61
N GLU A 88 4.20 4.71 -8.82
CA GLU A 88 4.54 3.58 -9.70
C GLU A 88 5.69 2.80 -9.08
N GLU A 89 5.55 1.48 -8.88
CA GLU A 89 6.68 0.62 -8.56
C GLU A 89 7.14 -0.16 -9.81
N PRO A 90 8.11 0.37 -10.58
CA PRO A 90 8.85 -0.44 -11.52
C PRO A 90 9.89 -1.28 -10.77
N GLY A 91 9.86 -2.61 -10.89
CA GLY A 91 11.01 -3.44 -10.48
C GLY A 91 10.73 -4.85 -9.95
N ARG A 92 9.59 -5.09 -9.29
CA ARG A 92 9.33 -6.33 -8.53
C ARG A 92 9.58 -7.64 -9.28
N LEU A 93 9.28 -7.68 -10.58
CA LEU A 93 9.53 -8.86 -11.40
C LEU A 93 11.02 -9.22 -11.46
N HIS A 94 11.90 -8.23 -11.62
CA HIS A 94 13.34 -8.47 -11.68
C HIS A 94 13.88 -8.86 -10.30
N ASP A 95 13.44 -8.17 -9.24
CA ASP A 95 13.86 -8.46 -7.87
C ASP A 95 13.42 -9.87 -7.43
N PHE A 96 12.19 -10.26 -7.82
CA PHE A 96 11.72 -11.63 -7.65
C PHE A 96 12.65 -12.64 -8.32
N ILE A 97 13.01 -12.42 -9.59
CA ILE A 97 13.90 -13.32 -10.32
C ILE A 97 15.26 -13.41 -9.62
N HIS A 98 15.80 -12.29 -9.15
CA HIS A 98 17.06 -12.28 -8.39
C HIS A 98 16.97 -13.00 -7.05
N SER A 99 15.80 -13.00 -6.39
CA SER A 99 15.58 -13.71 -5.12
C SER A 99 15.53 -15.24 -5.26
N VAL A 100 15.28 -15.77 -6.47
CA VAL A 100 15.18 -17.21 -6.71
C VAL A 100 16.54 -17.88 -6.55
N SER A 101 16.63 -18.82 -5.61
CA SER A 101 17.87 -19.56 -5.31
C SER A 101 18.18 -20.70 -6.30
N ASP A 102 17.17 -21.23 -6.98
CA ASP A 102 17.35 -22.26 -8.02
C ASP A 102 17.86 -21.59 -9.30
N ASP A 103 19.10 -21.90 -9.68
CA ASP A 103 19.79 -21.27 -10.81
C ASP A 103 19.10 -21.55 -12.16
N ASP A 104 18.59 -22.78 -12.36
CA ASP A 104 17.93 -23.17 -13.61
C ASP A 104 16.59 -22.43 -13.74
N LEU A 105 15.80 -22.43 -12.67
CA LEU A 105 14.54 -21.67 -12.61
C LEU A 105 14.80 -20.17 -12.80
N ARG A 106 15.80 -19.61 -12.11
CA ARG A 106 16.15 -18.19 -12.23
C ARG A 106 16.52 -17.84 -13.66
N GLN A 107 17.31 -18.66 -14.34
CA GLN A 107 17.67 -18.43 -15.74
C GLN A 107 16.43 -18.48 -16.66
N ASP A 108 15.54 -19.45 -16.47
CA ASP A 108 14.31 -19.56 -17.26
C ASP A 108 13.38 -18.36 -17.06
N LEU A 109 13.25 -17.89 -15.82
CA LEU A 109 12.47 -16.69 -15.51
C LEU A 109 13.13 -15.42 -16.06
N TRP A 110 14.46 -15.32 -15.98
CA TRP A 110 15.23 -14.21 -16.55
C TRP A 110 15.04 -14.13 -18.07
N ASP A 111 15.20 -15.23 -18.78
CA ASP A 111 14.92 -15.32 -20.20
C ASP A 111 13.46 -14.95 -20.50
N ALA A 112 12.52 -15.40 -19.66
CA ALA A 112 11.11 -15.06 -19.77
C ALA A 112 10.79 -13.60 -19.40
N ALA A 113 11.64 -12.87 -18.69
CA ALA A 113 11.45 -11.43 -18.52
C ALA A 113 11.92 -10.67 -19.79
N HIS A 114 13.02 -11.08 -20.41
CA HIS A 114 13.74 -10.26 -21.39
C HIS A 114 13.28 -10.33 -22.87
N ARG A 115 12.34 -11.22 -23.26
CA ARG A 115 11.85 -11.29 -24.68
C ARG A 115 10.83 -10.20 -25.07
N GLY A 116 11.04 -8.96 -24.61
CA GLY A 116 10.20 -7.81 -24.96
C GLY A 116 8.87 -7.75 -24.20
N ARG A 117 7.82 -7.19 -24.83
CA ARG A 117 6.53 -6.91 -24.17
C ARG A 117 5.91 -8.16 -23.54
N GLY A 118 5.25 -7.99 -22.40
CA GLY A 118 4.58 -9.07 -21.67
C GLY A 118 5.52 -9.94 -20.83
N ALA A 119 6.59 -9.36 -20.27
CA ALA A 119 7.51 -10.00 -19.33
C ALA A 119 6.75 -10.69 -18.18
N TYR A 120 5.87 -9.96 -17.49
CA TYR A 120 5.04 -10.47 -16.41
C TYR A 120 4.25 -11.73 -16.79
N ARG A 121 3.52 -11.69 -17.91
CA ARG A 121 2.75 -12.85 -18.38
C ARG A 121 3.64 -14.05 -18.62
N ARG A 122 4.77 -13.87 -19.30
CA ARG A 122 5.68 -14.97 -19.64
C ARG A 122 6.34 -15.59 -18.41
N VAL A 123 6.75 -14.77 -17.44
CA VAL A 123 7.26 -15.25 -16.15
C VAL A 123 6.20 -16.06 -15.41
N ARG A 124 4.97 -15.54 -15.30
CA ARG A 124 3.86 -16.30 -14.69
C ARG A 124 3.56 -17.60 -15.43
N ASP A 125 3.63 -17.61 -16.76
CA ASP A 125 3.46 -18.84 -17.55
C ASP A 125 4.55 -19.89 -17.24
N VAL A 126 5.80 -19.46 -17.02
CA VAL A 126 6.90 -20.37 -16.60
C VAL A 126 6.60 -20.96 -15.23
N LEU A 127 6.21 -20.13 -14.26
CA LEU A 127 5.86 -20.58 -12.90
C LEU A 127 4.67 -21.53 -12.92
N HIS A 128 3.61 -21.21 -13.67
CA HIS A 128 2.42 -22.03 -13.82
C HIS A 128 2.75 -23.41 -14.39
N ARG A 129 3.50 -23.47 -15.50
CA ARG A 129 3.93 -24.75 -16.11
C ARG A 129 4.76 -25.62 -15.17
N ARG A 130 5.41 -25.04 -14.17
CA ARG A 130 6.22 -25.74 -13.17
C ARG A 130 5.49 -26.00 -11.85
N GLY A 131 4.25 -25.52 -11.70
CA GLY A 131 3.50 -25.62 -10.45
C GLY A 131 4.06 -24.74 -9.32
N LEU A 132 4.76 -23.65 -9.66
CA LEU A 132 5.50 -22.79 -8.73
C LEU A 132 4.89 -21.39 -8.58
N GLU A 133 3.62 -21.20 -8.94
CA GLU A 133 2.93 -19.90 -8.82
C GLU A 133 2.91 -19.36 -7.38
N LYS A 134 2.88 -20.27 -6.40
CA LYS A 134 2.94 -19.90 -4.99
C LYS A 134 4.21 -19.11 -4.65
N LEU A 135 5.34 -19.39 -5.29
CA LEU A 135 6.58 -18.64 -5.05
C LEU A 135 6.42 -17.15 -5.38
N TRP A 136 5.71 -16.84 -6.45
CA TRP A 136 5.42 -15.46 -6.83
C TRP A 136 4.45 -14.81 -5.84
N TYR A 137 3.37 -15.50 -5.46
CA TYR A 137 2.40 -14.94 -4.50
C TYR A 137 3.01 -14.72 -3.11
N ASP A 138 3.84 -15.65 -2.63
CA ASP A 138 4.56 -15.49 -1.36
C ASP A 138 5.52 -14.31 -1.42
N TYR A 139 6.23 -14.15 -2.55
CA TYR A 139 7.11 -13.00 -2.77
C TYR A 139 6.33 -11.68 -2.80
N GLU A 140 5.22 -11.59 -3.54
CA GLU A 140 4.41 -10.38 -3.59
C GLU A 140 3.83 -10.03 -2.22
N SER A 141 3.33 -11.01 -1.47
CA SER A 141 2.82 -10.80 -0.12
C SER A 141 3.91 -10.30 0.83
N ALA A 142 5.11 -10.87 0.77
CA ALA A 142 6.25 -10.41 1.57
C ALA A 142 6.70 -8.99 1.18
N ALA A 143 6.75 -8.69 -0.12
CA ALA A 143 7.08 -7.36 -0.62
C ALA A 143 6.04 -6.31 -0.21
N ASP A 144 4.75 -6.65 -0.27
CA ASP A 144 3.66 -5.78 0.20
C ASP A 144 3.77 -5.48 1.68
N ARG A 145 4.02 -6.53 2.47
CA ARG A 145 4.24 -6.40 3.90
C ARG A 145 5.43 -5.49 4.20
N ALA A 146 6.55 -5.69 3.51
CA ALA A 146 7.75 -4.87 3.68
C ALA A 146 7.51 -3.40 3.29
N LEU A 147 6.81 -3.15 2.19
CA LEU A 147 6.45 -1.80 1.74
C LEU A 147 5.58 -1.09 2.78
N ALA A 148 4.51 -1.73 3.24
CA ALA A 148 3.59 -1.15 4.22
C ALA A 148 4.28 -0.88 5.57
N LEU A 149 5.11 -1.81 6.05
CA LEU A 149 5.87 -1.62 7.29
C LEU A 149 6.94 -0.54 7.16
N GLY A 150 7.64 -0.48 6.03
CA GLY A 150 8.60 0.59 5.75
C GLY A 150 7.94 1.96 5.80
N TRP A 151 6.82 2.12 5.09
CA TRP A 151 6.07 3.36 5.11
C TRP A 151 5.57 3.75 6.51
N LEU A 152 5.02 2.80 7.28
CA LEU A 152 4.59 3.08 8.65
C LEU A 152 5.75 3.55 9.55
N ARG A 153 6.98 3.06 9.33
CA ARG A 153 8.17 3.52 10.06
C ARG A 153 8.61 4.90 9.62
N ASP A 154 8.60 5.17 8.32
CA ASP A 154 8.96 6.48 7.76
C ASP A 154 8.02 7.58 8.25
N GLU A 155 6.74 7.26 8.42
CA GLU A 155 5.71 8.13 9.03
C GLU A 155 5.80 8.22 10.57
N GLY A 156 6.71 7.49 11.21
CA GLY A 156 6.90 7.48 12.66
C GLY A 156 5.81 6.73 13.45
N LEU A 157 5.02 5.89 12.78
CA LEU A 157 3.91 5.13 13.34
C LEU A 157 4.33 3.76 13.92
N LEU A 158 5.54 3.32 13.59
CA LEU A 158 6.21 2.15 14.14
C LEU A 158 7.62 2.52 14.61
N PRO A 159 8.18 1.79 15.59
CA PRO A 159 9.58 1.95 15.94
C PRO A 159 10.49 1.64 14.75
N PRO A 160 11.69 2.26 14.68
CA PRO A 160 12.69 1.88 13.69
C PRO A 160 13.04 0.40 13.85
N GLU A 161 13.51 -0.24 12.77
CA GLU A 161 14.06 -1.59 12.91
C GLU A 161 15.22 -1.56 13.92
N PRO A 162 15.30 -2.55 14.82
CA PRO A 162 16.45 -2.66 15.70
C PRO A 162 17.70 -2.78 14.82
N ASP A 163 18.73 -2.00 15.15
CA ASP A 163 20.03 -2.13 14.50
C ASP A 163 20.52 -3.58 14.70
N ASP A 164 20.84 -4.27 13.60
CA ASP A 164 21.52 -5.57 13.64
C ASP A 164 22.99 -5.34 14.08
N ASP A 165 23.22 -5.28 15.40
CA ASP A 165 24.55 -5.26 16.05
C ASP A 165 25.27 -6.63 16.00
#